data_AF-A0A381NQJ7-F1
#
_entry.id   AF-A0A381NQJ7-F1
#
_cell.length_a   1.000
_cell.length_b   1.000
_cell.length_c   1.000
_cell.angle_alpha   90.00
_cell.angle_beta   90.00
_cell.angle_gamma   90.00
#
_symmetry.space_group_name_H-M   'P 1'
#
loop_
_entity.id
_entity.type
_entity.pdbx_description
1 polymer ?
#
loop_
_entity_poly.entity_id
_entity_poly.type
_entity_poly.pdbx_seq_one_letter_code
_entity_poly.pdbx_strand_id
1 'polypeptide(L)'
;MFNRFQGVSRFDGRSYYGGHYGATNDNHYEVFSAGGMDFIILHLEYDTSPDEAVLRWADGVLKEHETKRAIVVTHFMIGPGNPGGFSTLGQAIYDELKDNPNLFLLLGGHVPTFGGEGQRADVWDGRTVYSLLSDYQGRNRGGDGWLRIMRFSPALNEISVQTFSPYLDGGRGSFEIDESSEFVLSYEMSR
;
A
#
# COMPACT_ATOMS: atom_id res chain seq x y z
N MET A 1 16.23 -5.05 14.73
CA MET A 1 15.38 -6.19 15.14
C MET A 1 14.67 -6.84 13.96
N PHE A 2 14.12 -6.05 13.01
CA PHE A 2 13.43 -6.55 11.80
C PHE A 2 14.21 -7.64 11.04
N ASN A 3 15.40 -7.34 10.51
CA ASN A 3 16.20 -8.29 9.72
C ASN A 3 16.64 -9.56 10.46
N ARG A 4 16.53 -9.61 11.80
CA ARG A 4 16.76 -10.84 12.56
C ARG A 4 15.63 -11.87 12.37
N PHE A 5 14.40 -11.42 12.20
CA PHE A 5 13.20 -12.27 12.15
C PHE A 5 12.50 -12.26 10.78
N GLN A 6 12.72 -11.20 10.02
CA GLN A 6 12.14 -10.93 8.70
C GLN A 6 13.24 -10.57 7.67
N GLY A 7 14.45 -11.09 7.86
CA GLY A 7 15.55 -10.89 6.91
C GLY A 7 15.41 -11.75 5.66
N VAL A 8 16.26 -11.48 4.67
CA VAL A 8 16.25 -12.10 3.33
C VAL A 8 16.16 -13.62 3.39
N SER A 9 16.93 -14.28 4.27
CA SER A 9 16.98 -15.74 4.39
C SER A 9 15.63 -16.41 4.73
N ARG A 10 14.66 -15.66 5.26
CA ARG A 10 13.31 -16.17 5.53
C ARG A 10 12.47 -16.30 4.23
N PHE A 11 12.73 -15.41 3.28
CA PHE A 11 11.97 -15.26 2.04
C PHE A 11 12.70 -15.82 0.83
N ASP A 12 14.02 -16.00 0.92
CA ASP A 12 14.82 -16.62 -0.12
C ASP A 12 14.27 -17.99 -0.55
N GLY A 13 14.28 -18.23 -1.86
CA GLY A 13 13.69 -19.42 -2.49
C GLY A 13 12.16 -19.47 -2.54
N ARG A 14 11.43 -18.48 -1.99
CA ARG A 14 9.97 -18.42 -2.15
C ARG A 14 9.63 -17.86 -3.53
N SER A 15 8.70 -18.52 -4.23
CA SER A 15 8.34 -18.16 -5.60
C SER A 15 7.78 -16.74 -5.77
N TYR A 16 7.23 -16.17 -4.70
CA TYR A 16 6.68 -14.82 -4.71
C TYR A 16 7.70 -13.75 -4.34
N TYR A 17 8.87 -14.11 -3.78
CA TYR A 17 9.87 -13.14 -3.35
C TYR A 17 10.72 -12.71 -4.55
N GLY A 18 10.59 -11.45 -4.96
CA GLY A 18 11.20 -10.94 -6.19
C GLY A 18 12.63 -10.46 -6.00
N GLY A 19 12.93 -9.88 -4.84
CA GLY A 19 14.26 -9.37 -4.52
C GLY A 19 14.23 -8.23 -3.51
N HIS A 20 15.40 -7.69 -3.19
CA HIS A 20 15.56 -6.63 -2.21
C HIS A 20 16.65 -5.63 -2.64
N TYR A 21 16.61 -4.44 -2.04
CA TYR A 21 17.68 -3.46 -2.17
C TYR A 21 18.81 -3.78 -1.18
N GLY A 22 20.06 -3.61 -1.61
CA GLY A 22 21.21 -3.75 -0.73
C GLY A 22 21.37 -5.16 -0.13
N ALA A 23 21.71 -5.24 1.15
CA ALA A 23 22.01 -6.50 1.84
C ALA A 23 20.93 -6.94 2.85
N THR A 24 19.89 -6.13 3.03
CA THR A 24 18.82 -6.34 4.02
C THR A 24 17.46 -6.46 3.33
N ASN A 25 16.43 -6.82 4.09
CA ASN A 25 15.07 -6.95 3.59
C ASN A 25 14.21 -5.70 3.87
N ASP A 26 14.84 -4.58 4.21
CA ASP A 26 14.14 -3.35 4.60
C ASP A 26 13.34 -2.77 3.43
N ASN A 27 13.90 -2.87 2.22
CA ASN A 27 13.23 -2.56 0.96
C ASN A 27 13.25 -3.82 0.08
N HIS A 28 12.07 -4.33 -0.29
CA HIS A 28 11.95 -5.56 -1.07
C HIS A 28 10.66 -5.56 -1.89
N TYR A 29 10.51 -6.52 -2.78
CA TYR A 29 9.27 -6.68 -3.52
C TYR A 29 8.84 -8.13 -3.65
N GLU A 30 7.54 -8.30 -3.83
CA GLU A 30 6.90 -9.57 -4.06
C GLU A 30 6.11 -9.53 -5.38
N VAL A 31 6.02 -10.68 -6.05
CA VAL A 31 5.23 -10.86 -7.26
C VAL A 31 4.28 -12.03 -7.10
N PHE A 32 3.06 -11.90 -7.61
CA PHE A 32 2.10 -13.00 -7.61
C PHE A 32 1.03 -12.76 -8.69
N SER A 33 0.27 -13.83 -8.97
CA SER A 33 -0.89 -13.77 -9.86
C SER A 33 -2.14 -14.19 -9.11
N ALA A 34 -3.23 -13.43 -9.26
CA ALA A 34 -4.52 -13.73 -8.65
C ALA A 34 -5.66 -13.12 -9.46
N GLY A 35 -6.81 -13.83 -9.55
CA GLY A 35 -7.99 -13.31 -10.24
C GLY A 35 -7.77 -12.98 -11.73
N GLY A 36 -6.83 -13.66 -12.39
CA GLY A 36 -6.47 -13.40 -13.79
C GLY A 36 -5.57 -12.17 -14.00
N MET A 37 -5.01 -11.61 -12.93
CA MET A 37 -4.13 -10.45 -12.97
C MET A 37 -2.77 -10.78 -12.37
N ASP A 38 -1.73 -10.13 -12.88
CA ASP A 38 -0.37 -10.17 -12.33
C ASP A 38 -0.07 -8.90 -11.52
N PHE A 39 0.56 -9.09 -10.36
CA PHE A 39 0.84 -8.04 -9.39
C PHE A 39 2.32 -8.00 -9.01
N ILE A 40 2.77 -6.79 -8.68
CA ILE A 40 3.98 -6.54 -7.93
C ILE A 40 3.64 -5.67 -6.71
N ILE A 41 4.13 -6.07 -5.54
CA ILE A 41 4.06 -5.26 -4.32
C ILE A 41 5.47 -4.85 -3.94
N LEU A 42 5.73 -3.55 -3.95
CA LEU A 42 7.00 -2.98 -3.49
C LEU A 42 6.84 -2.50 -2.05
N HIS A 43 7.67 -3.00 -1.16
CA HIS A 43 7.73 -2.62 0.23
C HIS A 43 8.94 -1.70 0.45
N LEU A 44 8.67 -0.46 0.84
CA LEU A 44 9.70 0.52 1.15
C LEU A 44 9.72 0.78 2.65
N GLU A 45 10.91 0.83 3.23
CA GLU A 45 11.10 1.07 4.64
C GLU A 45 10.57 2.45 5.06
N TYR A 46 10.38 2.61 6.36
CA TYR A 46 10.08 3.93 6.91
C TYR A 46 11.37 4.71 7.10
N ASP A 47 11.44 5.87 6.46
CA ASP A 47 12.40 6.91 6.79
C ASP A 47 11.70 8.28 6.87
N THR A 48 12.28 9.15 7.67
CA THR A 48 11.94 10.58 7.74
C THR A 48 12.57 11.38 6.60
N SER A 49 13.63 10.85 5.97
CA SER A 49 14.34 11.45 4.84
C SER A 49 14.37 10.46 3.66
N PRO A 50 13.89 10.84 2.46
CA PRO A 50 13.94 9.95 1.31
C PRO A 50 15.37 9.60 0.90
N ASP A 51 15.66 8.31 0.69
CA ASP A 51 16.91 7.84 0.10
C ASP A 51 16.77 7.73 -1.42
N GLU A 52 17.47 8.60 -2.15
CA GLU A 52 17.43 8.65 -3.61
C GLU A 52 17.86 7.33 -4.28
N ALA A 53 18.81 6.61 -3.69
CA ALA A 53 19.28 5.35 -4.27
C ALA A 53 18.23 4.23 -4.13
N VAL A 54 17.48 4.23 -3.03
CA VAL A 54 16.34 3.32 -2.83
C VAL A 54 15.21 3.67 -3.81
N LEU A 55 14.89 4.96 -3.97
CA LEU A 55 13.82 5.41 -4.87
C LEU A 55 14.12 5.09 -6.35
N ARG A 56 15.37 5.32 -6.81
CA ARG A 56 15.79 4.94 -8.16
C ARG A 56 15.78 3.42 -8.37
N TRP A 57 16.13 2.65 -7.35
CA TRP A 57 16.01 1.19 -7.41
C TRP A 57 14.55 0.76 -7.54
N ALA A 58 13.66 1.34 -6.75
CA ALA A 58 12.22 1.10 -6.80
C ALA A 58 11.64 1.38 -8.19
N ASP A 59 12.00 2.51 -8.78
CA ASP A 59 11.62 2.86 -10.16
C ASP A 59 12.13 1.82 -11.17
N GLY A 60 13.40 1.40 -11.06
CA GLY A 60 13.97 0.35 -11.89
C GLY A 60 13.20 -0.98 -11.79
N VAL A 61 12.81 -1.38 -10.57
CA VAL A 61 12.00 -2.58 -10.34
C VAL A 61 10.62 -2.48 -11.00
N LEU A 62 9.95 -1.33 -10.90
CA LEU A 62 8.65 -1.15 -11.54
C LEU A 62 8.74 -1.16 -13.08
N LYS A 63 9.81 -0.61 -13.64
CA LYS A 63 10.11 -0.66 -15.09
C LYS A 63 10.39 -2.08 -15.59
N GLU A 64 11.16 -2.86 -14.85
CA GLU A 64 11.42 -4.28 -15.18
C GLU A 64 10.13 -5.13 -15.12
N HIS A 65 9.14 -4.67 -14.35
CA HIS A 65 7.87 -5.34 -14.16
C HIS A 65 6.68 -4.54 -14.70
N GLU A 66 6.86 -3.81 -15.80
CA GLU A 66 5.84 -2.93 -16.39
C GLU A 66 4.52 -3.63 -16.74
N THR A 67 4.52 -4.95 -16.91
CA THR A 67 3.31 -5.74 -17.20
C THR A 67 2.52 -6.13 -15.94
N LYS A 68 3.09 -5.96 -14.75
CA LYS A 68 2.48 -6.30 -13.45
C LYS A 68 1.92 -5.05 -12.79
N ARG A 69 0.70 -5.13 -12.27
CA ARG A 69 0.03 -4.03 -11.57
C ARG A 69 0.74 -3.75 -10.26
N ALA A 70 1.21 -2.52 -10.08
CA ALA A 70 2.09 -2.15 -8.99
C ALA A 70 1.33 -1.51 -7.82
N ILE A 71 1.56 -2.10 -6.64
CA ILE A 71 1.17 -1.57 -5.33
C ILE A 71 2.46 -1.22 -4.60
N VAL A 72 2.55 -0.02 -4.03
CA VAL A 72 3.70 0.38 -3.21
C VAL A 72 3.23 0.63 -1.78
N VAL A 73 3.94 0.05 -0.83
CA VAL A 73 3.63 0.11 0.61
C VAL A 73 4.81 0.76 1.33
N THR A 74 4.53 1.78 2.13
CA THR A 74 5.49 2.29 3.13
C THR A 74 4.74 2.60 4.42
N HIS A 75 5.45 2.75 5.52
CA HIS A 75 4.83 2.93 6.83
C HIS A 75 4.01 4.22 6.93
N PHE A 76 4.48 5.34 6.36
CA PHE A 76 3.78 6.62 6.40
C PHE A 76 3.70 7.27 5.00
N MET A 77 2.65 6.93 4.26
CA MET A 77 2.41 7.43 2.90
C MET A 77 1.69 8.79 2.90
N ILE A 78 0.51 8.84 3.51
CA ILE A 78 -0.34 10.04 3.60
C ILE A 78 -0.92 10.20 5.02
N GLY A 79 -1.35 11.41 5.35
CA GLY A 79 -2.16 11.71 6.53
C GLY A 79 -3.67 11.47 6.31
N PRO A 80 -4.47 11.66 7.37
CA PRO A 80 -5.92 11.48 7.33
C PRO A 80 -6.63 12.54 6.49
N GLY A 81 -7.85 12.21 6.08
CA GLY A 81 -8.72 13.08 5.28
C GLY A 81 -8.78 12.70 3.81
N ASN A 82 -9.61 13.42 3.05
CA ASN A 82 -9.81 13.22 1.62
C ASN A 82 -9.91 14.59 0.92
N PRO A 83 -8.84 15.11 0.29
CA PRO A 83 -7.54 14.44 0.10
C PRO A 83 -6.65 14.44 1.36
N GLY A 84 -5.95 13.35 1.60
CA GLY A 84 -4.90 13.23 2.60
C GLY A 84 -3.55 13.80 2.10
N GLY A 85 -2.90 14.63 2.91
CA GLY A 85 -1.58 15.19 2.57
C GLY A 85 -0.48 14.13 2.56
N PHE A 86 0.43 14.16 1.58
CA PHE A 86 1.59 13.27 1.58
C PHE A 86 2.51 13.58 2.77
N SER A 87 3.15 12.53 3.31
CA SER A 87 4.35 12.72 4.12
C SER A 87 5.53 13.16 3.24
N THR A 88 6.64 13.59 3.84
CA THR A 88 7.86 13.91 3.07
C THR A 88 8.34 12.72 2.23
N LEU A 89 8.33 11.51 2.80
CA LEU A 89 8.67 10.29 2.08
C LEU A 89 7.61 9.91 1.03
N GLY A 90 6.32 10.01 1.38
CA GLY A 90 5.23 9.68 0.45
C GLY A 90 5.22 10.57 -0.79
N GLN A 91 5.51 11.87 -0.63
CA GLN A 91 5.65 12.79 -1.76
C GLN A 91 6.82 12.39 -2.66
N ALA A 92 7.98 12.07 -2.08
CA ALA A 92 9.15 11.65 -2.85
C ALA A 92 8.93 10.32 -3.58
N ILE A 93 8.27 9.34 -2.94
CA ILE A 93 7.87 8.08 -3.58
C ILE A 93 6.93 8.35 -4.75
N TYR A 94 5.89 9.16 -4.56
CA TYR A 94 4.96 9.47 -5.63
C TYR A 94 5.65 10.17 -6.80
N ASP A 95 6.50 11.17 -6.53
CA ASP A 95 7.17 11.92 -7.57
C ASP A 95 8.15 11.08 -8.39
N GLU A 96 8.90 10.16 -7.75
CA GLU A 96 9.79 9.25 -8.47
C GLU A 96 9.02 8.21 -9.28
N LEU A 97 7.93 7.66 -8.73
CA LEU A 97 7.31 6.46 -9.29
C LEU A 97 6.11 6.72 -10.20
N LYS A 98 5.50 7.91 -10.20
CA LYS A 98 4.26 8.21 -10.97
C LYS A 98 4.38 7.98 -12.48
N ASP A 99 5.58 8.11 -13.03
CA ASP A 99 5.86 7.85 -14.46
C ASP A 99 5.73 6.36 -14.84
N ASN A 100 5.70 5.45 -13.86
CA ASN A 100 5.51 4.03 -14.12
C ASN A 100 4.04 3.75 -14.51
N PRO A 101 3.76 3.23 -15.72
CA PRO A 101 2.41 3.03 -16.23
C PRO A 101 1.58 2.02 -15.42
N ASN A 102 2.27 1.12 -14.73
CA ASN A 102 1.70 0.05 -13.93
C ASN A 102 1.41 0.43 -12.47
N LEU A 103 1.87 1.60 -11.99
CA LEU A 103 1.55 2.09 -10.64
C LEU A 103 0.09 2.54 -10.56
N PHE A 104 -0.65 2.01 -9.58
CA PHE A 104 -2.05 2.39 -9.37
C PHE A 104 -2.45 2.57 -7.90
N LEU A 105 -1.69 2.01 -6.96
CA LEU A 105 -2.05 2.04 -5.54
C LEU A 105 -0.84 2.25 -4.63
N LEU A 106 -0.97 3.21 -3.73
CA LEU A 106 -0.02 3.57 -2.68
C LEU A 106 -0.68 3.33 -1.32
N LEU A 107 -0.03 2.58 -0.44
CA LEU A 107 -0.59 2.23 0.87
C LEU A 107 0.31 2.71 2.00
N GLY A 108 -0.29 3.21 3.07
CA GLY A 108 0.41 3.49 4.30
C GLY A 108 -0.43 3.43 5.56
N GLY A 109 0.25 3.60 6.68
CA GLY A 109 -0.28 3.67 8.03
C GLY A 109 0.36 4.83 8.79
N HIS A 110 0.64 4.58 10.07
CA HIS A 110 1.53 5.35 10.95
C HIS A 110 1.56 6.86 10.73
N VAL A 111 0.48 7.51 11.16
CA VAL A 111 0.41 8.97 11.22
C VAL A 111 1.01 9.43 12.56
N PRO A 112 1.74 10.57 12.62
CA PRO A 112 2.36 11.07 13.86
C PRO A 112 1.39 11.43 15.02
N THR A 113 0.09 11.22 14.86
CA THR A 113 -0.95 11.61 15.82
C THR A 113 -1.78 10.39 16.25
N PHE A 114 -3.10 10.47 16.14
CA PHE A 114 -4.03 9.43 16.62
C PHE A 114 -4.37 8.38 15.53
N GLY A 115 -3.66 8.41 14.41
CA GLY A 115 -4.00 7.65 13.22
C GLY A 115 -5.26 8.20 12.54
N GLY A 116 -5.89 7.35 11.75
CA GLY A 116 -7.16 7.58 11.09
C GLY A 116 -7.20 6.88 9.74
N GLU A 117 -8.09 7.38 8.91
CA GLU A 117 -8.26 6.94 7.53
C GLU A 117 -8.03 8.15 6.62
N GLY A 118 -7.44 7.88 5.47
CA GLY A 118 -7.12 8.90 4.50
C GLY A 118 -7.19 8.34 3.09
N GLN A 119 -7.54 9.22 2.17
CA GLN A 119 -7.65 8.91 0.75
C GLN A 119 -7.08 10.06 -0.05
N ARG A 120 -6.44 9.74 -1.17
CA ARG A 120 -6.17 10.70 -2.24
C ARG A 120 -6.20 9.99 -3.58
N ALA A 121 -6.44 10.77 -4.63
CA ALA A 121 -6.39 10.32 -6.00
C ALA A 121 -5.65 11.38 -6.82
N ASP A 122 -4.54 11.00 -7.44
CA ASP A 122 -3.72 11.88 -8.26
C ASP A 122 -3.73 11.38 -9.70
N VAL A 123 -4.00 12.28 -10.65
CA VAL A 123 -4.02 11.95 -12.08
C VAL A 123 -2.67 12.30 -12.69
N TRP A 124 -2.03 11.31 -13.31
CA TRP A 124 -0.79 11.46 -14.06
C TRP A 124 -0.88 10.69 -15.37
N ASP A 125 -0.55 11.36 -16.49
CA ASP A 125 -0.59 10.77 -17.84
C ASP A 125 -1.91 10.02 -18.15
N GLY A 126 -3.04 10.62 -17.76
CA GLY A 126 -4.38 10.06 -17.97
C GLY A 126 -4.75 8.87 -17.08
N ARG A 127 -3.88 8.48 -16.13
CA ARG A 127 -4.11 7.39 -15.17
C ARG A 127 -4.27 7.94 -13.76
N THR A 128 -5.06 7.27 -12.94
CA THR A 128 -5.23 7.63 -11.53
C THR A 128 -4.36 6.74 -10.65
N VAL A 129 -3.55 7.35 -9.79
CA VAL A 129 -2.85 6.67 -8.69
C VAL A 129 -3.59 7.00 -7.40
N TYR A 130 -4.11 5.98 -6.72
CA TYR A 130 -4.76 6.14 -5.42
C TYR A 130 -3.72 6.02 -4.32
N SER A 131 -3.81 6.85 -3.27
CA SER A 131 -3.12 6.56 -2.01
C SER A 131 -4.11 6.44 -0.86
N LEU A 132 -3.93 5.42 -0.03
CA LEU A 132 -4.80 5.13 1.10
C LEU A 132 -4.00 5.05 2.41
N LEU A 133 -4.59 5.59 3.46
CA LEU A 133 -4.14 5.45 4.84
C LEU A 133 -5.11 4.55 5.60
N SER A 134 -4.56 3.60 6.36
CA SER A 134 -5.27 2.81 7.36
C SER A 134 -4.43 2.72 8.62
N ASP A 135 -4.68 3.60 9.58
CA ASP A 135 -3.97 3.62 10.86
C ASP A 135 -4.95 3.73 12.02
N TYR A 136 -5.19 2.63 12.71
CA TYR A 136 -6.14 2.61 13.82
C TYR A 136 -5.45 2.69 15.18
N GLN A 137 -4.12 2.87 15.23
CA GLN A 137 -3.30 2.67 16.43
C GLN A 137 -3.74 3.55 17.63
N GLY A 138 -4.27 4.74 17.36
CA GLY A 138 -4.70 5.70 18.38
C GLY A 138 -6.17 5.61 18.76
N ARG A 139 -6.96 4.72 18.14
CA ARG A 139 -8.38 4.53 18.48
C ARG A 139 -8.54 3.72 19.78
N ASN A 140 -9.78 3.62 20.24
CA ASN A 140 -10.11 2.97 21.51
C ASN A 140 -9.50 1.55 21.65
N ARG A 141 -9.12 1.18 22.88
CA ARG A 141 -8.53 -0.14 23.23
C ARG A 141 -7.33 -0.54 22.34
N GLY A 142 -6.55 0.43 21.88
CA GLY A 142 -5.37 0.17 21.02
C GLY A 142 -5.75 -0.12 19.56
N GLY A 143 -6.85 0.46 19.09
CA GLY A 143 -7.29 0.36 17.71
C GLY A 143 -8.38 -0.65 17.42
N ASP A 144 -8.99 -1.25 18.45
CA ASP A 144 -10.12 -2.19 18.33
C ASP A 144 -9.93 -3.32 17.31
N GLY A 145 -8.68 -3.65 16.93
CA GLY A 145 -8.38 -4.65 15.92
C GLY A 145 -8.91 -4.31 14.52
N TRP A 146 -9.16 -3.03 14.22
CA TRP A 146 -9.61 -2.61 12.90
C TRP A 146 -8.62 -3.02 11.80
N LEU A 147 -9.16 -3.53 10.69
CA LEU A 147 -8.45 -3.98 9.51
C LEU A 147 -9.08 -3.35 8.27
N ARG A 148 -8.25 -3.07 7.27
CA ARG A 148 -8.72 -2.66 5.96
C ARG A 148 -8.79 -3.85 5.01
N ILE A 149 -9.95 -4.05 4.40
CA ILE A 149 -10.22 -5.09 3.42
C ILE A 149 -10.40 -4.41 2.06
N MET A 150 -9.64 -4.87 1.06
CA MET A 150 -9.77 -4.42 -0.32
C MET A 150 -10.14 -5.61 -1.20
N ARG A 151 -11.30 -5.53 -1.86
CA ARG A 151 -11.80 -6.55 -2.77
C ARG A 151 -11.70 -6.05 -4.21
N PHE A 152 -10.87 -6.74 -4.98
CA PHE A 152 -10.68 -6.49 -6.40
C PHE A 152 -11.76 -7.23 -7.20
N SER A 153 -12.47 -6.51 -8.07
CA SER A 153 -13.51 -7.06 -8.93
C SER A 153 -13.18 -6.80 -10.40
N PRO A 154 -12.46 -7.71 -11.08
CA PRO A 154 -12.08 -7.53 -12.48
C PRO A 154 -13.26 -7.35 -13.42
N ALA A 155 -14.39 -8.01 -13.14
CA ALA A 155 -15.59 -7.90 -13.95
C ALA A 155 -16.27 -6.52 -13.86
N LEU A 156 -16.01 -5.76 -12.79
CA LEU A 156 -16.59 -4.44 -12.56
C LEU A 156 -15.59 -3.31 -12.76
N ASN A 157 -14.29 -3.61 -12.93
CA ASN A 157 -13.22 -2.61 -12.90
C ASN A 157 -13.25 -1.75 -11.63
N GLU A 158 -13.43 -2.42 -10.48
CA GLU A 158 -13.61 -1.77 -9.18
C GLU A 158 -12.80 -2.45 -8.08
N ILE A 159 -12.32 -1.64 -7.14
CA ILE A 159 -11.77 -2.09 -5.86
C ILE A 159 -12.72 -1.57 -4.76
N SER A 160 -13.46 -2.48 -4.13
CA SER A 160 -14.28 -2.15 -2.97
C SER A 160 -13.41 -2.16 -1.72
N VAL A 161 -13.54 -1.13 -0.90
CA VAL A 161 -12.72 -0.88 0.28
C VAL A 161 -13.64 -0.84 1.50
N GLN A 162 -13.36 -1.68 2.50
CA GLN A 162 -14.17 -1.80 3.72
C GLN A 162 -13.28 -1.90 4.97
N THR A 163 -13.70 -1.27 6.07
CA THR A 163 -13.03 -1.36 7.38
C THR A 163 -13.80 -2.30 8.31
N PHE A 164 -13.11 -3.30 8.85
CA PHE A 164 -13.71 -4.36 9.66
C PHE A 164 -12.87 -4.63 10.92
N SER A 165 -13.53 -4.78 12.06
CA SER A 165 -12.91 -5.26 13.30
C SER A 165 -13.42 -6.67 13.60
N PRO A 166 -12.56 -7.67 13.79
CA PRO A 166 -12.95 -8.99 14.29
C PRO A 166 -13.15 -9.00 15.82
N TYR A 167 -12.72 -7.96 16.54
CA TYR A 167 -12.75 -7.90 18.01
C TYR A 167 -14.09 -7.40 18.55
N LEU A 168 -14.73 -6.48 17.82
CA LEU A 168 -16.01 -5.90 18.21
C LEU A 168 -17.16 -6.92 18.19
N ASP A 169 -18.31 -6.50 18.73
CA ASP A 169 -19.51 -7.31 18.84
C ASP A 169 -19.30 -8.66 19.55
N GLY A 170 -18.50 -8.66 20.62
CA GLY A 170 -18.16 -9.86 21.38
C GLY A 170 -17.37 -10.89 20.55
N GLY A 171 -16.57 -10.44 19.58
CA GLY A 171 -15.77 -11.28 18.70
C GLY A 171 -16.49 -11.80 17.45
N ARG A 172 -17.75 -11.40 17.21
CA ARG A 172 -18.43 -11.67 15.93
C ARG A 172 -17.96 -10.73 14.81
N GLY A 173 -17.37 -9.62 15.22
CA GLY A 173 -16.87 -8.58 14.36
C GLY A 173 -17.93 -7.60 13.87
N SER A 174 -17.46 -6.44 13.42
CA SER A 174 -18.31 -5.33 13.00
C SER A 174 -17.61 -4.52 11.91
N PHE A 175 -18.41 -4.00 10.98
CA PHE A 175 -17.94 -3.07 9.96
C PHE A 175 -18.13 -1.64 10.42
N GLU A 176 -17.19 -0.78 10.05
CA GLU A 176 -17.36 0.67 10.08
C GLU A 176 -17.88 1.12 8.70
N ILE A 177 -18.92 1.94 8.69
CA ILE A 177 -19.76 2.19 7.50
C ILE A 177 -19.83 3.68 7.11
N ASP A 178 -18.87 4.49 7.56
CA ASP A 178 -18.75 5.86 7.10
C ASP A 178 -17.99 5.96 5.76
N GLU A 179 -18.00 7.15 5.17
CA GLU A 179 -17.39 7.41 3.85
C GLU A 179 -15.88 7.15 3.79
N SER A 180 -15.18 7.17 4.93
CA SER A 180 -13.76 6.87 5.03
C SER A 180 -13.45 5.39 5.26
N SER A 181 -14.48 4.63 5.62
CA SER A 181 -14.44 3.21 5.97
C SER A 181 -15.03 2.31 4.89
N GLU A 182 -15.97 2.80 4.08
CA GLU A 182 -16.63 2.05 3.01
C GLU A 182 -16.75 2.88 1.73
N PHE A 183 -16.00 2.49 0.69
CA PHE A 183 -16.01 3.19 -0.60
C PHE A 183 -15.53 2.29 -1.75
N VAL A 184 -15.59 2.79 -2.98
CA VAL A 184 -15.16 2.10 -4.19
C VAL A 184 -14.14 2.95 -4.96
N LEU A 185 -13.07 2.32 -5.42
CA LEU A 185 -12.12 2.91 -6.36
C LEU A 185 -12.37 2.33 -7.75
N SER A 186 -12.41 3.20 -8.76
CA SER A 186 -12.46 2.76 -10.16
C SER A 186 -11.06 2.39 -10.64
N TYR A 187 -10.88 1.19 -11.17
CA TYR A 187 -9.59 0.73 -11.68
C TYR A 187 -9.77 -0.27 -12.81
N GLU A 188 -9.20 0.03 -13.98
CA GLU A 188 -9.28 -0.83 -15.17
C GLU A 188 -8.46 -2.13 -14.96
N MET A 189 -9.17 -3.23 -14.74
CA MET A 189 -8.63 -4.58 -14.56
C MET A 189 -8.84 -5.45 -15.79
N SER A 190 -9.87 -5.17 -16.60
CA SER A 190 -10.14 -5.87 -17.85
C SER A 190 -9.19 -5.41 -18.96
N ARG A 191 -8.09 -6.13 -19.16
CA ARG A 191 -7.31 -6.13 -20.41
C ARG A 191 -6.89 -7.56 -20.75
#